data_AF-A0A6A0GRN6-F1
#
_entry.id   AF-A0A6A0GRN6-F1
#
_cell.length_a   1.000
_cell.length_b   1.000
_cell.length_c   1.000
_cell.angle_alpha   90.00
_cell.angle_beta   90.00
_cell.angle_gamma   90.00
#
_symmetry.space_group_name_H-M   'P 1'
#
loop_
_entity.id
_entity.type
_entity.pdbx_description
1 polymer ?
#
loop_
_entity_poly.entity_id
_entity_poly.type
_entity_poly.pdbx_seq_one_letter_code
_entity_poly.pdbx_strand_id
1 'polypeptide(L)'
;MPLALSSEERLPYNTTRSYSCSEGHVPRGDLSIRCTEDGSWSPFRGQCSKLSCGRPVVNTKGAVIEGRSFYYNDKVVVRCPEGSSANEPSVLTCQSDGTWSSEASCTVSCSRNCLHGGVCVSNSHCSCTPGYYGSHCQLGE
;
A
#
# COMPACT_ATOMS: atom_id res chain seq x y z
N MET A 1 -6.58 -19.69 -4.55
CA MET A 1 -6.99 -21.10 -4.36
C MET A 1 -6.08 -21.74 -3.30
N PRO A 2 -6.58 -22.61 -2.42
CA PRO A 2 -5.75 -23.31 -1.44
C PRO A 2 -4.81 -24.32 -2.12
N LEU A 3 -3.57 -24.42 -1.67
CA LEU A 3 -2.55 -25.34 -2.17
C LEU A 3 -2.32 -26.47 -1.15
N ALA A 4 -2.33 -27.72 -1.61
CA ALA A 4 -2.04 -28.86 -0.75
C ALA A 4 -0.55 -28.91 -0.42
N LEU A 5 -0.20 -29.11 0.85
CA LEU A 5 1.19 -29.13 1.33
C LEU A 5 1.83 -30.53 1.31
N SER A 6 1.13 -31.58 0.85
CA SER A 6 1.63 -32.97 0.86
C SER A 6 1.16 -33.80 -0.34
N SER A 7 2.01 -34.72 -0.81
CA SER A 7 1.76 -35.69 -1.89
C SER A 7 0.82 -36.83 -1.46
N GLU A 8 0.00 -37.33 -2.39
CA GLU A 8 -1.07 -38.31 -2.16
C GLU A 8 -0.51 -39.70 -1.80
N GLU A 9 -0.63 -40.09 -0.53
CA GLU A 9 -0.38 -41.45 -0.05
C GLU A 9 -1.58 -41.92 0.79
N ARG A 10 -1.74 -43.23 1.01
CA ARG A 10 -2.86 -43.76 1.84
C ARG A 10 -2.64 -43.36 3.29
N LEU A 11 -3.31 -42.30 3.72
CA LEU A 11 -3.13 -41.73 5.05
C LEU A 11 -3.96 -42.47 6.11
N PRO A 12 -3.39 -42.82 7.28
CA PRO A 12 -4.12 -43.53 8.33
C PRO A 12 -5.27 -42.68 8.90
N TYR A 13 -6.19 -43.34 9.62
CA TYR A 13 -7.28 -42.67 10.34
C TYR A 13 -6.73 -41.54 11.22
N ASN A 14 -7.50 -40.45 11.39
CA ASN A 14 -7.08 -39.28 12.17
C ASN A 14 -5.91 -38.47 11.57
N THR A 15 -5.41 -38.81 10.37
CA THR A 15 -4.44 -37.96 9.68
C THR A 15 -5.06 -36.63 9.30
N THR A 16 -4.32 -35.54 9.55
CA THR A 16 -4.72 -34.18 9.17
C THR A 16 -3.89 -33.71 7.98
N ARG A 17 -4.56 -33.23 6.94
CA ARG A 17 -3.96 -32.60 5.77
C ARG A 17 -4.23 -31.11 5.81
N SER A 18 -3.18 -30.32 5.80
CA SER A 18 -3.26 -28.86 5.86
C SER A 18 -3.01 -28.24 4.48
N TYR A 19 -3.71 -27.14 4.22
CA TYR A 19 -3.58 -26.33 3.02
C TYR A 19 -3.02 -24.96 3.38
N SER A 20 -2.29 -24.36 2.45
CA SER A 20 -1.84 -22.97 2.54
C SER A 20 -2.53 -22.10 1.50
N CYS A 21 -2.60 -20.81 1.76
CA CYS A 21 -3.02 -19.84 0.75
C CYS A 21 -1.86 -19.48 -0.17
N SER A 22 -2.20 -19.18 -1.43
CA SER A 22 -1.28 -18.56 -2.38
C SER A 22 -0.76 -17.22 -1.86
N GLU A 23 0.35 -16.76 -2.44
CA GLU A 23 0.95 -15.47 -2.09
C GLU A 23 -0.08 -14.32 -2.08
N GLY A 24 0.02 -13.44 -1.08
CA GLY A 24 -0.86 -12.28 -0.89
C GLY A 24 -2.30 -12.63 -0.49
N HIS A 25 -2.54 -13.85 -0.02
CA HIS A 25 -3.83 -14.29 0.51
C HIS A 25 -3.68 -14.84 1.93
N VAL A 26 -4.69 -14.60 2.76
CA VAL A 26 -4.73 -15.02 4.16
C VAL A 26 -5.81 -16.08 4.40
N PRO A 27 -5.57 -17.04 5.30
CA PRO A 27 -6.55 -18.05 5.68
C PRO A 27 -7.74 -17.42 6.40
N ARG A 28 -8.95 -17.87 6.04
CA ARG A 28 -10.21 -17.59 6.73
C ARG A 28 -10.86 -18.91 7.09
N GLY A 29 -10.89 -19.21 8.40
CA GLY A 29 -11.34 -20.50 8.91
C GLY A 29 -10.24 -21.57 8.87
N ASP A 30 -10.64 -22.82 9.04
CA ASP A 30 -9.73 -23.96 9.11
C ASP A 30 -9.36 -24.46 7.71
N LEU A 31 -8.11 -24.26 7.30
CA LEU A 31 -7.55 -24.79 6.05
C LEU A 31 -7.05 -26.23 6.23
N SER A 32 -7.67 -27.03 7.10
CA SER A 32 -7.30 -28.42 7.27
C SER A 32 -8.49 -29.35 7.01
N ILE A 33 -8.17 -30.58 6.62
CA ILE A 33 -9.12 -31.68 6.56
C ILE A 33 -8.55 -32.85 7.33
N ARG A 34 -9.41 -33.62 7.97
CA ARG A 34 -9.02 -34.78 8.76
C ARG A 34 -9.66 -36.04 8.20
N CYS A 35 -8.88 -37.11 8.12
CA CYS A 35 -9.38 -38.42 7.72
C CYS A 35 -10.29 -38.98 8.82
N THR A 36 -11.56 -39.19 8.47
CA THR A 36 -12.61 -39.69 9.35
C THR A 36 -12.61 -41.21 9.42
N GLU A 37 -13.40 -41.78 10.33
CA GLU A 37 -13.53 -43.22 10.51
C GLU A 37 -14.07 -43.93 9.26
N ASP A 38 -14.94 -43.27 8.49
CA ASP A 38 -15.47 -43.73 7.21
C ASP A 38 -14.44 -43.73 6.07
N GLY A 39 -13.16 -43.46 6.35
CA GLY A 39 -12.10 -43.35 5.35
C GLY A 39 -12.24 -42.14 4.42
N SER A 40 -13.16 -41.22 4.74
CA SER A 40 -13.41 -39.99 3.99
C SER A 40 -12.76 -38.79 4.66
N TRP A 41 -12.43 -37.75 3.89
CA TRP A 41 -11.95 -36.49 4.45
C TRP A 41 -13.09 -35.65 5.04
N SER A 42 -12.83 -35.00 6.18
CA SER A 42 -13.76 -34.03 6.76
C SER A 42 -14.01 -32.89 5.76
N PRO A 43 -15.21 -32.27 5.78
CA PRO A 43 -15.53 -31.18 4.87
C PRO A 43 -14.53 -30.03 5.04
N PHE A 44 -13.95 -29.58 3.93
CA PHE A 44 -13.08 -28.41 3.91
C PHE A 44 -13.92 -27.15 4.11
N ARG A 45 -13.61 -26.39 5.17
CA ARG A 45 -14.36 -25.18 5.56
C ARG A 45 -13.54 -23.90 5.43
N GLY A 46 -12.25 -24.01 5.12
CA GLY A 46 -11.36 -22.87 5.01
C GLY A 46 -11.50 -22.15 3.66
N GLN A 47 -11.21 -20.86 3.68
CA GLN A 47 -11.23 -20.00 2.50
C GLN A 47 -9.96 -19.15 2.48
N CYS A 48 -9.46 -18.82 1.29
CA CYS A 48 -8.38 -17.86 1.12
C CYS A 48 -8.98 -16.54 0.65
N SER A 49 -8.77 -15.47 1.41
CA SER A 49 -9.16 -14.11 1.02
C SER A 49 -7.92 -13.30 0.73
N LYS A 50 -8.05 -12.28 -0.15
CA LYS A 50 -6.93 -11.37 -0.39
C LYS A 50 -6.51 -10.72 0.93
N LEU A 51 -5.20 -10.62 1.14
CA LEU A 51 -4.65 -9.84 2.22
C LEU A 51 -5.02 -8.37 2.03
N SER A 52 -5.27 -7.66 3.13
CA SER A 52 -5.53 -6.22 3.15
C SER A 52 -4.29 -5.49 3.65
N CYS A 53 -3.75 -4.56 2.86
CA CYS A 53 -2.70 -3.64 3.31
C CYS A 53 -3.25 -2.49 4.18
N GLY A 54 -4.58 -2.33 4.20
CA GLY A 54 -5.21 -1.20 4.86
C GLY A 54 -4.98 0.12 4.13
N ARG A 55 -5.57 1.20 4.62
CA ARG A 55 -5.41 2.53 4.00
C ARG A 55 -3.97 3.00 4.20
N PRO A 56 -3.23 3.38 3.13
CA PRO A 56 -1.85 3.84 3.28
C PRO A 56 -1.77 5.07 4.19
N VAL A 57 -0.67 5.18 4.94
CA VAL A 57 -0.41 6.35 5.78
C VAL A 57 0.37 7.37 4.96
N VAL A 58 -0.14 8.61 4.90
CA VAL A 58 0.53 9.73 4.24
C VAL A 58 0.81 10.80 5.28
N ASN A 59 2.08 11.12 5.50
CA ASN A 59 2.54 12.08 6.50
C ASN A 59 2.35 13.55 6.06
N THR A 60 1.27 13.85 5.33
CA THR A 60 0.96 15.20 4.84
C THR A 60 -0.52 15.51 5.05
N LYS A 61 -0.80 16.62 5.75
CA LYS A 61 -2.17 17.10 5.92
C LYS A 61 -2.77 17.50 4.57
N GLY A 62 -3.99 17.06 4.29
CA GLY A 62 -4.69 17.37 3.04
C GLY A 62 -4.35 16.44 1.87
N ALA A 63 -3.49 15.45 2.05
CA ALA A 63 -3.29 14.40 1.04
C ALA A 63 -4.51 13.49 0.97
N VAL A 64 -4.90 13.13 -0.26
CA VAL A 64 -6.04 12.27 -0.57
C VAL A 64 -5.52 11.00 -1.23
N ILE A 65 -6.01 9.86 -0.76
CA ILE A 65 -5.72 8.55 -1.36
C ILE A 65 -6.91 8.14 -2.20
N GLU A 66 -6.69 8.03 -3.51
CA GLU A 66 -7.68 7.56 -4.47
C GLU A 66 -7.48 6.07 -4.74
N GLY A 67 -8.42 5.26 -4.27
CA GLY A 67 -8.40 3.82 -4.44
C GLY A 67 -9.80 3.24 -4.25
N ARG A 68 -10.13 2.20 -5.01
CA ARG A 68 -11.40 1.46 -4.82
C ARG A 68 -11.34 0.50 -3.64
N SER A 69 -10.14 -0.03 -3.37
CA SER A 69 -9.89 -1.05 -2.36
C SER A 69 -8.40 -1.09 -1.99
N PHE A 70 -8.09 -1.83 -0.92
CA PHE A 70 -6.77 -1.85 -0.28
C PHE A 70 -6.24 -3.29 -0.10
N TYR A 71 -6.56 -4.18 -1.05
CA TYR A 71 -6.18 -5.59 -1.01
C TYR A 71 -4.97 -5.87 -1.88
N TYR A 72 -4.36 -7.05 -1.70
CA TYR A 72 -3.22 -7.50 -2.49
C TYR A 72 -3.40 -7.28 -4.00
N ASN A 73 -2.37 -6.70 -4.64
CA ASN A 73 -2.32 -6.22 -6.03
C ASN A 73 -3.22 -5.03 -6.37
N ASP A 74 -3.98 -4.48 -5.43
CA ASP A 74 -4.69 -3.23 -5.66
C ASP A 74 -3.70 -2.07 -5.72
N LYS A 75 -4.08 -1.07 -6.52
CA LYS A 75 -3.30 0.15 -6.74
C LYS A 75 -4.09 1.35 -6.27
N VAL A 76 -3.41 2.27 -5.60
CA VAL A 76 -3.98 3.52 -5.13
C VAL A 76 -3.10 4.68 -5.55
N VAL A 77 -3.72 5.80 -5.88
CA VAL A 77 -3.03 7.02 -6.30
C VAL A 77 -3.04 8.01 -5.15
N VAL A 78 -1.87 8.58 -4.87
CA VAL A 78 -1.72 9.61 -3.84
C VAL A 78 -1.84 10.98 -4.49
N ARG A 79 -2.87 11.72 -4.13
CA ARG A 79 -3.06 13.12 -4.53
C ARG A 79 -2.65 14.04 -3.40
N CYS A 80 -1.65 14.85 -3.68
CA CYS A 80 -1.17 15.86 -2.75
C CYS A 80 -1.97 17.16 -2.89
N PRO A 81 -2.06 17.97 -1.82
CA PRO A 81 -2.71 19.27 -1.88
C PRO A 81 -2.00 20.22 -2.85
N GLU A 82 -2.71 21.27 -3.28
CA GLU A 82 -2.16 22.26 -4.21
C GLU A 82 -0.83 22.83 -3.69
N GLY A 83 0.14 22.92 -4.59
CA GLY A 83 1.50 23.37 -4.27
C GLY A 83 2.47 22.29 -3.82
N SER A 84 2.02 21.04 -3.74
CA SER A 84 2.87 19.88 -3.44
C SER A 84 2.66 18.77 -4.47
N SER A 85 3.66 17.93 -4.67
CA SER A 85 3.55 16.72 -5.50
C SER A 85 3.92 15.49 -4.68
N ALA A 86 3.33 14.36 -5.04
CA ALA A 86 3.69 13.09 -4.45
C ALA A 86 5.07 12.69 -4.94
N ASN A 87 5.88 12.13 -4.05
CA ASN A 87 7.12 11.49 -4.46
C ASN A 87 6.83 10.34 -5.44
N GLU A 88 7.69 10.18 -6.44
CA GLU A 88 7.62 9.06 -7.38
C GLU A 88 8.03 7.75 -6.66
N PRO A 89 7.24 6.67 -6.75
CA PRO A 89 6.00 6.55 -7.52
C PRO A 89 4.78 7.13 -6.79
N SER A 90 3.98 7.92 -7.51
CA SER A 90 2.69 8.45 -7.01
C SER A 90 1.60 7.37 -6.88
N VAL A 91 1.86 6.17 -7.42
CA VAL A 91 0.98 5.00 -7.37
C VAL A 91 1.56 3.96 -6.42
N LEU A 92 0.84 3.67 -5.35
CA LEU A 92 1.18 2.61 -4.41
C LEU A 92 0.50 1.31 -4.80
N THR A 93 1.22 0.20 -4.73
CA THR A 93 0.67 -1.15 -4.95
C THR A 93 0.73 -1.96 -3.65
N CYS A 94 -0.38 -2.59 -3.27
CA CYS A 94 -0.43 -3.44 -2.08
C CYS A 94 0.31 -4.76 -2.33
N GLN A 95 1.34 -5.01 -1.51
CA GLN A 95 2.23 -6.16 -1.62
C GLN A 95 1.72 -7.37 -0.81
N SER A 96 2.37 -8.51 -1.00
CA SER A 96 1.95 -9.80 -0.43
C SER A 96 2.23 -9.94 1.06
N ASP A 97 3.07 -9.07 1.61
CA ASP A 97 3.46 -8.98 3.02
C ASP A 97 2.50 -8.12 3.87
N GLY A 98 1.56 -7.41 3.23
CA GLY A 98 0.67 -6.48 3.94
C GLY A 98 1.11 -5.04 3.91
N THR A 99 2.16 -4.70 3.17
CA THR A 99 2.64 -3.32 3.06
C THR A 99 2.39 -2.73 1.67
N TRP A 100 2.49 -1.41 1.57
CA TRP A 100 2.44 -0.71 0.30
C TRP A 100 3.84 -0.66 -0.31
N SER A 101 3.92 -0.73 -1.64
CA SER A 101 5.18 -0.77 -2.40
C SER A 101 6.17 0.34 -2.09
N SER A 102 5.68 1.48 -1.60
CA SER A 102 6.49 2.61 -1.16
C SER A 102 5.74 3.41 -0.10
N GLU A 103 6.48 4.22 0.66
CA GLU A 103 5.89 5.20 1.56
C GLU A 103 5.53 6.46 0.77
N ALA A 104 4.29 6.92 0.91
CA ALA A 104 3.82 8.11 0.23
C ALA A 104 4.09 9.36 1.06
N SER A 105 4.81 10.29 0.45
CA SER A 105 5.11 11.61 1.03
C SER A 105 4.90 12.68 -0.02
N CYS A 106 4.25 13.77 0.37
CA CYS A 106 4.06 14.93 -0.47
C CYS A 106 5.15 15.96 -0.18
N THR A 107 5.89 16.33 -1.20
CA THR A 107 6.92 17.36 -1.11
C THR A 107 6.45 18.62 -1.84
N VAL A 108 6.79 19.78 -1.27
CA VAL A 108 6.46 21.07 -1.90
C VAL A 108 7.14 21.11 -3.26
N SER A 109 6.34 21.38 -4.29
CA SER A 109 6.80 21.35 -5.68
C SER A 109 6.81 22.76 -6.23
N CYS A 110 8.01 23.28 -6.40
CA CYS A 110 8.23 24.62 -6.88
C CYS A 110 8.42 24.56 -8.39
N SER A 111 7.39 24.98 -9.14
CA SER A 111 7.52 25.06 -10.60
C SER A 111 8.56 26.10 -11.05
N ARG A 112 8.96 27.01 -10.15
CA ARG A 112 10.00 28.02 -10.39
C ARG A 112 10.89 28.20 -9.17
N ASN A 113 12.16 28.43 -9.43
CA ASN A 113 13.19 28.71 -8.45
C ASN A 113 12.94 30.10 -7.83
N CYS A 114 13.16 30.21 -6.53
CA CYS A 114 13.22 31.50 -5.85
C CYS A 114 14.60 32.13 -6.08
N LEU A 115 14.64 33.41 -6.45
CA LEU A 115 15.89 34.15 -6.67
C LEU A 115 16.46 34.67 -5.33
N HIS A 116 17.72 35.07 -5.35
CA HIS A 116 18.40 35.76 -4.23
C HIS A 116 18.31 35.05 -2.87
N GLY A 117 18.34 33.72 -2.89
CA GLY A 117 18.33 32.89 -1.67
C GLY A 117 16.96 32.73 -1.01
N GLY A 118 15.86 33.08 -1.71
CA GLY A 118 14.51 32.83 -1.22
C GLY A 118 14.21 31.35 -1.03
N VAL A 119 13.38 31.03 -0.04
CA VAL A 119 12.92 29.66 0.25
C VAL A 119 11.53 29.48 -0.33
N CYS A 120 11.35 28.47 -1.18
CA CYS A 120 10.05 28.16 -1.72
C CYS A 120 9.16 27.52 -0.65
N VAL A 121 7.99 28.11 -0.42
CA VAL A 121 7.03 27.64 0.61
C VAL A 121 5.80 26.99 0.00
N SER A 122 5.44 27.33 -1.24
CA SER A 122 4.40 26.66 -2.04
C SER A 122 4.61 26.93 -3.53
N ASN A 123 3.84 26.27 -4.40
CA ASN A 123 3.95 26.50 -5.84
C ASN A 123 3.74 27.99 -6.17
N SER A 124 4.76 28.61 -6.77
CA SER A 124 4.85 30.05 -7.09
C SER A 124 4.89 31.03 -5.91
N HIS A 125 5.08 30.55 -4.68
CA HIS A 125 5.24 31.40 -3.50
C HIS A 125 6.61 31.19 -2.86
N CYS A 126 7.42 32.24 -2.90
CA CYS A 126 8.74 32.29 -2.30
C CYS A 126 8.73 33.18 -1.05
N SER A 127 9.30 32.66 0.04
CA SER A 127 9.68 33.45 1.21
C SER A 127 11.04 34.09 0.93
N CYS A 128 11.06 35.41 0.76
CA CYS A 128 12.26 36.15 0.36
C CYS A 128 13.15 36.54 1.53
N THR A 129 14.44 36.72 1.23
CA THR A 129 15.42 37.33 2.14
C THR A 129 15.12 38.82 2.33
N PRO A 130 15.50 39.43 3.47
CA PRO A 130 15.25 40.84 3.73
C PRO A 130 15.80 41.73 2.60
N GLY A 131 14.98 42.66 2.10
CA GLY A 131 15.31 43.56 0.98
C GLY A 131 14.86 43.08 -0.40
N TYR A 132 14.33 41.85 -0.52
CA TYR A 132 13.75 41.32 -1.76
C TYR A 132 12.26 41.01 -1.61
N TYR A 133 11.49 41.22 -2.68
CA TYR A 133 10.04 41.02 -2.70
C TYR A 133 9.54 40.47 -4.06
N GLY A 134 8.28 40.04 -4.06
CA GLY A 134 7.60 39.44 -5.21
C GLY A 134 7.53 37.91 -5.16
N SER A 135 6.74 37.33 -6.06
CA SER A 135 6.46 35.88 -6.17
C SER A 135 7.70 34.98 -6.29
N HIS A 136 8.80 35.51 -6.85
CA HIS A 136 10.06 34.78 -7.04
C HIS A 136 11.26 35.51 -6.42
N CYS A 137 11.03 36.48 -5.52
CA CYS A 137 12.10 37.33 -4.97
C CYS A 137 12.88 38.07 -6.06
N GLN A 138 12.17 38.51 -7.10
CA GLN A 138 12.77 39.09 -8.30
C GLN A 138 13.01 40.60 -8.20
N LEU A 139 12.35 41.27 -7.25
CA LEU A 139 12.47 42.71 -7.04
C LEU A 139 13.30 42.92 -5.77
N GLY A 140 14.23 43.86 -5.81
CA GLY A 140 15.03 44.29 -4.66
C GLY A 140 14.96 45.80 -4.52
N GLU A 141 15.10 46.28 -3.28
CA GLU A 141 15.34 47.70 -2.99
C GLU A 141 16.78 48.13 -3.32
#